data_AF-A0A149QPA6-F1
#
_entry.id   AF-A0A149QPA6-F1
#
_cell.length_a   1.000
_cell.length_b   1.000
_cell.length_c   1.000
_cell.angle_alpha   90.00
_cell.angle_beta   90.00
_cell.angle_gamma   90.00
#
_symmetry.space_group_name_H-M   'P 1'
#
loop_
_entity.id
_entity.type
_entity.pdbx_description
1 polymer ?
#
loop_
_entity_poly.entity_id
_entity_poly.type
_entity_poly.pdbx_seq_one_letter_code
_entity_poly.pdbx_strand_id
1 'polypeptide(L)'
;MHDTDILVPKGPFVTRKEAAEIHLRCHVKTIDRYVAAGRLPKYKFGRKTLFLLADVLALIKCVGVLPPTSGRGRACAPFLSLDMVTFIALSVATLWITFFLFH
;
A
#
# COMPACT_ATOMS: atom_id res chain seq x y z
N MET A 1 -2.20 33.60 -33.06
CA MET A 1 -3.01 32.39 -32.76
C MET A 1 -2.05 31.35 -32.23
N HIS A 2 -1.98 31.20 -30.90
CA HIS A 2 -1.26 30.09 -30.30
C HIS A 2 -2.31 29.02 -30.05
N ASP A 3 -2.25 27.94 -30.82
CA ASP A 3 -2.86 26.68 -30.43
C ASP A 3 -2.20 26.28 -29.11
N THR A 4 -2.81 26.71 -28.00
CA THR A 4 -2.66 25.97 -26.77
C THR A 4 -3.36 24.65 -27.03
N ASP A 5 -2.60 23.70 -27.58
CA ASP A 5 -2.86 22.28 -27.39
C ASP A 5 -2.89 22.08 -25.88
N ILE A 6 -4.05 22.33 -25.28
CA ILE A 6 -4.36 21.84 -23.95
C ILE A 6 -4.21 20.34 -24.16
N LEU A 7 -3.08 19.79 -23.70
CA LEU A 7 -2.77 18.38 -23.63
C LEU A 7 -3.75 17.73 -22.65
N VAL A 8 -5.05 17.83 -22.94
CA VAL A 8 -6.09 17.01 -22.34
C VAL A 8 -5.74 15.63 -22.85
N PRO A 9 -5.24 14.74 -22.00
CA PRO A 9 -4.88 13.43 -22.45
C PRO A 9 -6.17 12.77 -22.94
N LYS A 10 -6.16 12.34 -24.21
CA LYS A 10 -7.30 11.69 -24.84
C LYS A 10 -7.39 10.27 -24.28
N GLY A 11 -8.44 9.98 -23.52
CA GLY A 11 -8.66 8.64 -22.98
C GLY A 11 -9.79 8.58 -21.95
N PRO A 12 -10.17 7.36 -21.54
CA PRO A 12 -11.17 7.19 -20.48
C PRO A 12 -10.61 7.71 -19.15
N PHE A 13 -11.42 8.56 -18.51
CA PHE A 13 -11.16 9.05 -17.17
C PHE A 13 -11.87 8.17 -16.16
N VAL A 14 -11.19 7.88 -15.05
CA VAL A 14 -11.72 7.13 -13.93
C VAL A 14 -11.74 8.00 -12.67
N THR A 15 -12.76 7.79 -11.85
CA THR A 15 -12.84 8.46 -10.55
C THR A 15 -11.83 7.86 -9.57
N ARG A 16 -11.55 8.58 -8.49
CA ARG A 16 -10.65 8.10 -7.42
C ARG A 16 -11.08 6.74 -6.86
N LYS A 17 -12.39 6.55 -6.69
CA LYS A 17 -12.96 5.33 -6.11
C LYS A 17 -12.85 4.16 -7.09
N GLU A 18 -13.19 4.38 -8.37
CA GLU A 18 -13.03 3.37 -9.42
C GLU A 18 -11.58 2.95 -9.62
N ALA A 19 -10.65 3.92 -9.66
CA ALA A 19 -9.21 3.63 -9.76
C ALA A 19 -8.73 2.74 -8.60
N ALA A 20 -9.21 3.02 -7.38
CA ALA A 20 -8.86 2.28 -6.18
C ALA A 20 -9.47 0.87 -6.15
N GLU A 21 -10.77 0.74 -6.39
CA GLU A 21 -11.52 -0.52 -6.23
C GLU A 21 -11.36 -1.45 -7.43
N ILE A 22 -11.50 -0.92 -8.65
CA ILE A 22 -11.58 -1.72 -9.87
C ILE A 22 -10.19 -2.05 -10.41
N HIS A 23 -9.30 -1.06 -10.48
CA HIS A 23 -8.02 -1.21 -11.19
C HIS A 23 -6.87 -1.59 -10.27
N LEU A 24 -6.70 -0.89 -9.14
CA LEU A 24 -5.56 -1.09 -8.24
C LEU A 24 -5.87 -2.00 -7.05
N ARG A 25 -7.14 -2.35 -6.82
CA ARG A 25 -7.64 -3.13 -5.65
C ARG A 25 -7.01 -2.67 -4.33
N CYS A 26 -6.90 -1.36 -4.15
CA CYS A 26 -6.23 -0.74 -3.02
C CYS A 26 -7.14 0.26 -2.31
N HIS A 27 -6.77 0.67 -1.10
CA HIS A 27 -7.53 1.69 -0.39
C HIS A 27 -7.37 3.05 -1.09
N VAL A 28 -8.46 3.84 -1.15
CA VAL A 28 -8.47 5.22 -1.67
C VAL A 28 -7.32 6.10 -1.13
N LYS A 29 -6.92 5.96 0.14
CA LYS A 29 -5.78 6.69 0.74
C LYS A 29 -4.45 6.39 0.05
N THR A 30 -4.29 5.19 -0.51
CA THR A 30 -3.10 4.81 -1.28
C THR A 30 -3.05 5.61 -2.59
N ILE A 31 -4.20 5.85 -3.23
CA ILE A 31 -4.28 6.74 -4.40
C ILE A 31 -3.88 8.15 -4.01
N ASP A 32 -4.42 8.68 -2.91
CA ASP A 32 -4.07 10.02 -2.43
C ASP A 32 -2.56 10.13 -2.13
N ARG A 33 -1.93 9.06 -1.63
CA ARG A 33 -0.48 8.98 -1.45
C ARG A 33 0.28 8.98 -2.78
N TYR A 34 -0.17 8.24 -3.79
CA TYR A 34 0.46 8.28 -5.12
C TYR A 34 0.36 9.65 -5.78
N VAL A 35 -0.78 10.32 -5.59
CA VAL A 35 -0.98 11.70 -6.05
C VAL A 35 -0.05 12.66 -5.30
N ALA A 36 0.04 12.55 -3.98
CA ALA A 36 0.93 13.37 -3.16
C ALA A 36 2.42 13.15 -3.50
N ALA A 37 2.79 11.92 -3.84
CA ALA A 37 4.14 11.56 -4.29
C ALA A 37 4.43 11.94 -5.75
N GLY A 38 3.48 12.56 -6.47
CA GLY A 38 3.64 12.91 -7.89
C GLY A 38 3.67 11.72 -8.85
N ARG A 39 3.32 10.51 -8.39
CA ARG A 39 3.32 9.28 -9.20
C ARG A 39 2.05 9.06 -9.99
N LEU A 40 0.96 9.77 -9.66
CA LEU A 40 -0.30 9.69 -10.38
C LEU A 40 -0.77 11.12 -10.77
N PRO A 41 -0.87 11.44 -12.07
CA PRO A 41 -1.40 12.74 -12.52
C PRO A 41 -2.87 12.88 -12.16
N LYS A 42 -3.25 14.01 -11.57
CA LYS A 42 -4.64 14.33 -11.25
C LYS A 42 -5.18 15.36 -12.23
N TYR A 43 -6.40 15.14 -12.72
CA TYR A 43 -7.12 16.07 -13.57
C TYR A 43 -8.35 16.58 -12.83
N LYS A 44 -8.49 17.91 -12.74
CA LYS A 44 -9.67 18.53 -12.12
C LYS A 44 -10.68 18.88 -13.21
N PHE A 45 -11.84 18.23 -13.17
CA PHE A 45 -12.98 18.57 -14.01
C PHE A 45 -14.07 19.16 -13.10
N GLY A 46 -14.13 20.49 -13.05
CA GLY A 46 -14.98 21.22 -12.11
C GLY A 46 -14.67 20.87 -10.66
N ARG A 47 -15.65 20.35 -9.94
CA ARG A 47 -15.51 19.93 -8.53
C ARG A 47 -14.96 18.49 -8.36
N LYS A 48 -14.87 17.72 -9.44
CA LYS A 48 -14.45 16.31 -9.40
C LYS A 48 -12.97 16.19 -9.75
N THR A 49 -12.28 15.29 -9.05
CA THR A 49 -10.92 14.87 -9.41
C THR A 49 -11.00 13.54 -10.14
N LEU A 50 -10.46 13.51 -11.35
CA LEU A 50 -10.40 12.33 -12.22
C LEU A 50 -8.94 11.98 -12.52
N PHE A 51 -8.75 10.73 -12.88
CA PHE A 51 -7.45 10.17 -13.24
C PHE A 51 -7.56 9.56 -14.63
N LEU A 52 -6.49 9.65 -15.41
CA LEU A 52 -6.45 8.96 -16.70
C LEU A 52 -6.29 7.47 -16.45
N LEU A 53 -7.10 6.64 -17.11
CA LEU A 53 -7.00 5.19 -16.96
C LEU A 53 -5.60 4.67 -17.33
N ALA A 54 -4.98 5.22 -18.37
CA ALA A 54 -3.65 4.80 -18.81
C ALA A 54 -2.58 5.01 -17.72
N ASP A 55 -2.64 6.13 -17.00
CA ASP A 55 -1.70 6.42 -15.90
C ASP A 55 -1.91 5.47 -14.72
N VAL A 56 -3.16 5.17 -14.40
CA VAL A 56 -3.53 4.19 -13.35
C VAL A 56 -3.01 2.79 -13.70
N LEU A 57 -3.12 2.38 -14.96
CA LEU A 57 -2.59 1.10 -15.43
C LEU A 57 -1.05 1.07 -15.49
N ALA A 58 -0.41 2.21 -15.81
CA ALA A 58 1.05 2.32 -15.79
C ALA A 58 1.61 2.12 -14.37
N LEU A 59 0.89 2.58 -13.34
CA LEU A 59 1.24 2.31 -11.94
C LEU A 59 1.28 0.82 -11.62
N ILE A 60 0.36 0.01 -12.16
CA ILE A 60 0.37 -1.46 -11.95
C ILE A 60 1.67 -2.06 -12.47
N LYS A 61 2.12 -1.64 -13.67
CA LYS A 61 3.37 -2.11 -14.26
C LYS A 61 4.58 -1.74 -13.41
N CYS A 62 4.62 -0.53 -12.86
CA CYS A 62 5.72 -0.07 -12.02
C CYS A 62 5.73 -0.70 -10.62
N VAL A 63 4.56 -1.01 -10.04
CA VAL A 63 4.46 -1.64 -8.71
C VAL A 63 4.97 -3.08 -8.73
N GLY A 64 5.04 -3.73 -9.89
CA GLY A 64 5.72 -5.02 -10.05
C GLY A 64 7.24 -5.00 -9.78
N VAL A 65 7.86 -3.81 -9.68
CA VAL A 65 9.34 -3.66 -9.69
C VAL A 65 9.93 -2.95 -8.46
N LEU A 66 9.15 -2.40 -7.51
CA LEU A 66 9.73 -1.70 -6.34
C LEU A 66 9.18 -2.23 -4.99
N PRO A 67 10.00 -2.23 -3.92
CA PRO A 67 9.81 -3.02 -2.73
C PRO A 67 8.71 -2.41 -1.83
N PRO A 68 8.16 -3.21 -0.91
CA PRO A 68 7.17 -2.75 0.05
C PRO A 68 7.84 -1.83 1.09
N THR A 69 8.01 -0.55 0.76
CA THR A 69 8.47 0.43 1.76
C THR A 69 7.32 1.30 2.24
N SER A 70 6.97 1.02 3.51
CA SER A 70 6.85 2.00 4.60
C SER A 70 5.73 3.06 4.48
N GLY A 71 4.86 3.29 5.45
CA GLY A 71 4.70 2.79 6.81
C GLY A 71 3.85 3.82 7.55
N ARG A 72 2.68 3.41 8.08
CA ARG A 72 2.05 3.97 9.30
C ARG A 72 0.70 3.32 9.57
N GLY A 73 0.57 2.76 10.79
CA GLY A 73 -0.71 2.65 11.47
C GLY A 73 -1.35 1.27 11.54
N ARG A 74 -0.64 0.25 12.03
CA ARG A 74 -1.29 -0.78 12.84
C ARG A 74 -0.79 -0.63 14.27
N ALA A 75 -1.58 0.04 15.09
CA ALA A 75 -1.62 -0.32 16.49
C ALA A 75 -2.25 -1.72 16.60
N CYS A 76 -1.72 -2.50 17.54
CA CYS A 76 -2.23 -3.79 18.02
C CYS A 76 -2.05 -5.00 17.09
N ALA A 77 -0.80 -5.42 16.93
CA ALA A 77 -0.46 -6.80 17.26
C ALA A 77 0.94 -6.77 17.90
N PRO A 78 1.16 -7.35 19.09
CA PRO A 78 2.53 -7.69 19.46
C PRO A 78 2.95 -8.74 18.44
N PHE A 79 3.68 -8.32 17.42
CA PHE A 79 4.57 -9.23 16.73
C PHE A 79 5.57 -9.65 17.81
N LEU A 80 5.24 -10.73 18.51
CA LEU A 80 6.21 -11.44 19.33
C LEU A 80 7.36 -11.72 18.38
N SER A 81 8.50 -11.07 18.60
CA SER A 81 9.70 -11.37 17.83
C SER A 81 9.92 -12.87 17.92
N LEU A 82 10.44 -13.47 16.84
CA LEU A 82 10.78 -14.90 16.83
C LEU A 82 11.68 -15.24 18.05
N ASP A 83 12.51 -14.29 18.47
CA ASP A 83 13.27 -14.34 19.71
C ASP A 83 12.40 -14.51 20.95
N MET A 84 11.33 -13.72 21.11
CA MET A 84 10.46 -13.82 22.29
C MET A 84 9.71 -15.16 22.34
N VAL A 85 9.28 -15.70 21.20
CA VAL A 85 8.63 -17.03 21.15
C VAL A 85 9.62 -18.14 21.52
N THR A 86 10.86 -18.06 21.02
CA THR A 86 11.90 -19.04 21.34
C THR A 86 12.33 -18.99 22.80
N PHE A 87 12.43 -17.80 23.41
CA PHE A 87 12.71 -17.65 24.85
C PHE A 87 11.63 -18.30 25.72
N ILE A 88 10.35 -18.14 25.39
CA ILE A 88 9.25 -18.76 26.15
C ILE A 88 9.30 -20.29 26.02
N ALA A 89 9.49 -20.81 24.80
CA ALA A 89 9.59 -22.25 24.57
C ALA A 89 10.79 -22.88 25.30
N LEU A 90 11.96 -22.23 25.25
CA LEU A 90 13.16 -22.66 25.99
C LEU A 90 12.91 -22.67 27.49
N SER A 91 12.32 -21.60 28.04
CA SER A 91 12.06 -21.49 29.49
C SER A 91 11.17 -22.62 29.99
N VAL A 92 10.07 -22.91 29.28
CA VAL A 92 9.15 -24.00 29.62
C VAL A 92 9.84 -25.36 29.50
N ALA A 93 10.64 -25.58 28.44
CA ALA A 93 11.38 -26.83 28.26
C ALA A 93 12.41 -27.05 29.38
N THR A 94 13.17 -26.02 29.78
CA THR A 94 14.11 -26.13 30.90
C THR A 94 13.40 -26.42 32.22
N LEU A 95 12.27 -25.77 32.50
CA LEU A 95 11.50 -26.03 33.72
C LEU A 95 10.99 -27.48 33.76
N TRP A 96 10.50 -27.99 32.62
CA TRP A 96 10.03 -29.38 32.51
C TRP A 96 11.16 -30.40 32.72
N ILE A 97 12.33 -30.16 32.12
CA ILE A 97 13.51 -31.01 32.30
C ILE A 97 13.94 -31.02 33.77
N THR A 98 14.01 -29.85 34.40
CA THR A 98 14.39 -29.78 35.83
C THR A 98 13.37 -30.48 36.72
N PHE A 99 12.07 -30.34 36.45
CA PHE A 99 11.04 -31.01 37.23
C PHE A 99 11.16 -32.53 37.15
N PHE A 100 11.41 -33.08 35.95
CA PHE A 100 11.62 -34.51 35.75
C PHE A 100 12.95 -35.03 36.32
N LEU A 101 13.95 -34.16 36.48
CA LEU A 101 15.24 -34.55 37.09
C LEU A 101 15.18 -34.58 38.62
N PHE A 102 14.31 -33.77 39.21
CA PHE A 102 14.14 -33.62 40.66
C PHE A 102 12.99 -34.44 41.26
N HIS A 103 12.20 -35.13 40.43
CA HIS A 103 11.16 -36.07 40.83
C HIS A 103 11.51 -37.47 40.30
#